data_AF-A8EYW2-F1
#
_entry.id   AF-A8EYW2-F1
#
_cell.length_a   1.000
_cell.length_b   1.000
_cell.length_c   1.000
_cell.angle_alpha   90.00
_cell.angle_beta   90.00
_cell.angle_gamma   90.00
#
_symmetry.space_group_name_H-M   'P 1'
#
loop_
_entity.id
_entity.type
_entity.pdbx_description
1 polymer ?
#
loop_
_entity_poly.entity_id
_entity_poly.type
_entity_poly.pdbx_seq_one_letter_code
_entity_poly.pdbx_strand_id
1 'polypeptide(L)'
;MTGVVTNRGYHTETIKKNDEVTEISDVVKTKIVDIAKIDSRLDTLHKNIITLDPIQQYLQSEEYITSTLEVLASKIISEVVENKEVQKLVDNLHINLGQDIKLIPSVADRRKFDVARAEAALKGFVLPLNPGGPFDKLSFMGIEDAQEIFANPIRATKEALIAVSGKAIPKEQYAQAIKDKAIEILKQDPKNTSEKLEKYEKFIIQGDQNQKFDKDSKQFIPRVNQLSQVEFKALQKAATNTVQQINNRLEKNNEISKQLEQTIILTKSSGIKNPEVIIKKLSKLHSTYLAENSTKIATELKYINDRGTSLWEKFKQIFTGKNYLAERLGKVVDKYITLNDEYVVKTINDKIFSNALTNPEIAECLTKFLNQNKEKAITNPEFKNLIPDMSSGPIVVQPQQVNNFNLAELRKINPIAFDKTMFEDLIKLRSANITPTQNDPNALTKNRGVVRSKG
;
A
#
# COMPACT_ATOMS: atom_id res chain seq x y z
N MET A 1 43.05 52.08 41.64
CA MET A 1 42.35 53.01 40.73
C MET A 1 40.87 52.92 41.01
N THR A 2 40.31 54.09 41.25
CA THR A 2 38.92 54.43 41.50
C THR A 2 38.00 54.03 40.35
N GLY A 3 36.81 53.52 40.68
CA GLY A 3 35.72 53.19 39.77
C GLY A 3 34.49 52.78 40.57
N VAL A 4 33.81 53.77 41.13
CA VAL A 4 32.67 53.70 42.06
C VAL A 4 31.35 53.63 41.28
N VAL A 5 30.54 52.58 41.56
CA VAL A 5 29.09 52.58 41.95
C VAL A 5 28.07 53.16 40.92
N THR A 6 26.91 52.57 40.56
CA THR A 6 25.85 51.94 41.37
C THR A 6 24.85 51.13 40.52
N ASN A 7 24.52 49.92 40.98
CA ASN A 7 23.19 49.32 41.21
C ASN A 7 21.95 49.82 40.44
N ARG A 8 21.19 48.86 39.86
CA ARG A 8 19.74 48.67 40.11
C ARG A 8 19.34 47.24 39.72
N GLY A 9 18.89 46.47 40.70
CA GLY A 9 18.67 45.04 40.60
C GLY A 9 17.38 44.62 39.90
N TYR A 10 17.34 43.33 39.57
CA TYR A 10 16.14 42.52 39.57
C TYR A 10 16.50 41.15 40.15
N HIS A 11 15.82 40.76 41.22
CA HIS A 11 15.60 39.35 41.48
C HIS A 11 14.86 38.77 40.28
N THR A 12 15.33 37.65 39.75
CA THR A 12 14.45 36.68 39.11
C THR A 12 15.12 35.32 39.20
N GLU A 13 14.64 34.59 40.20
CA GLU A 13 14.28 33.18 40.12
C GLU A 13 15.25 32.25 39.39
N THR A 14 15.83 31.38 40.21
CA THR A 14 16.21 30.01 39.88
C THR A 14 15.03 29.30 39.20
N ILE A 15 14.86 29.52 37.90
CA ILE A 15 14.11 28.59 37.06
C ILE A 15 15.06 27.42 36.83
N LYS A 16 14.91 26.40 37.67
CA LYS A 16 15.33 25.04 37.33
C LYS A 16 14.64 24.69 36.00
N LYS A 17 15.37 24.82 34.90
CA LYS A 17 15.07 24.09 33.68
C LYS A 17 15.35 22.62 33.96
N ASN A 18 14.35 21.92 34.48
CA ASN A 18 14.21 20.49 34.28
C ASN A 18 13.78 20.28 32.81
N ASP A 19 14.66 20.61 31.86
CA ASP A 19 14.55 20.08 30.50
C ASP A 19 15.25 18.71 30.56
N GLU A 20 14.58 17.70 31.13
CA GLU A 20 14.94 16.31 30.87
C GLU A 20 14.72 16.08 29.36
N VAL A 21 15.78 16.30 28.58
CA VAL A 21 15.87 15.75 27.23
C VAL A 21 15.87 14.23 27.41
N THR A 22 14.69 13.63 27.42
CA THR A 22 14.56 12.17 27.48
C THR A 22 15.01 11.64 26.14
N GLU A 23 16.29 11.28 26.06
CA GLU A 23 16.88 10.76 24.83
C GLU A 23 16.27 9.40 24.49
N ILE A 24 15.82 9.24 23.24
CA ILE A 24 15.31 7.96 22.74
C ILE A 24 16.44 6.94 22.82
N SER A 25 16.20 5.80 23.45
CA SER A 25 17.22 4.74 23.55
C SER A 25 17.65 4.21 22.17
N ASP A 26 18.90 3.75 22.06
CA ASP A 26 19.44 3.21 20.81
C ASP A 26 18.66 1.98 20.31
N VAL A 27 18.05 1.22 21.22
CA VAL A 27 17.16 0.10 20.90
C VAL A 27 15.92 0.61 20.15
N VAL A 28 15.31 1.69 20.60
CA VAL A 28 14.13 2.28 19.94
C VAL A 28 14.54 2.98 18.65
N LYS A 29 15.67 3.69 18.61
CA LYS A 29 16.23 4.26 17.36
C LYS A 29 16.42 3.18 16.30
N THR A 30 16.96 2.01 16.67
CA THR A 30 17.14 0.87 15.76
C THR A 30 15.79 0.34 15.24
N LYS A 31 14.80 0.14 16.11
CA LYS A 31 13.43 -0.27 15.70
C LYS A 31 12.79 0.73 14.73
N ILE A 32 12.97 2.03 14.96
CA ILE A 32 12.47 3.10 14.06
C ILE A 32 13.13 2.99 12.68
N VAL A 33 14.44 2.75 12.63
CA VAL A 33 15.17 2.56 11.37
C VAL A 33 14.69 1.31 10.64
N ASP A 34 14.50 0.20 11.36
CA ASP A 34 14.05 -1.06 10.77
C ASP A 34 12.64 -0.95 10.17
N ILE A 35 11.68 -0.36 10.89
CA ILE A 35 10.31 -0.17 10.38
C ILE A 35 10.26 0.82 9.21
N ALA A 36 11.10 1.87 9.22
CA ALA A 36 11.18 2.83 8.12
C ALA A 36 11.78 2.23 6.83
N LYS A 37 12.66 1.22 6.96
CA LYS A 37 13.28 0.53 5.81
C LYS A 37 12.35 -0.45 5.10
N ILE A 38 11.19 -0.78 5.68
CA ILE A 38 10.24 -1.74 5.10
C ILE A 38 9.78 -1.32 3.71
N ASP A 39 9.44 -0.04 3.53
CA ASP A 39 8.97 0.47 2.24
C ASP A 39 10.04 0.38 1.14
N SER A 40 11.27 0.76 1.48
CA SER A 40 12.44 0.63 0.58
C SER A 40 12.74 -0.84 0.23
N ARG A 41 12.52 -1.76 1.16
CA ARG A 41 12.68 -3.19 0.91
C ARG A 41 11.59 -3.70 -0.03
N LEU A 42 10.35 -3.26 0.13
CA LEU A 42 9.27 -3.57 -0.82
C LEU A 42 9.57 -3.01 -2.21
N ASP A 43 10.14 -1.82 -2.33
CA ASP A 43 10.61 -1.29 -3.62
C ASP A 43 11.67 -2.16 -4.27
N THR A 44 12.62 -2.65 -3.48
CA THR A 44 13.69 -3.52 -3.96
C THR A 44 13.12 -4.86 -4.44
N LEU A 45 12.22 -5.46 -3.65
CA LEU A 45 11.55 -6.70 -4.01
C LEU A 45 10.71 -6.54 -5.28
N HIS A 46 9.95 -5.44 -5.40
CA HIS A 46 9.13 -5.17 -6.58
C HIS A 46 10.00 -4.95 -7.84
N LYS A 47 11.14 -4.27 -7.74
CA LYS A 47 12.08 -4.10 -8.86
C LYS A 47 12.70 -5.42 -9.35
N ASN A 48 12.79 -6.42 -8.47
CA ASN A 48 13.37 -7.73 -8.78
C ASN A 48 12.36 -8.72 -9.39
N ILE A 49 11.12 -8.29 -9.66
CA ILE A 49 10.13 -9.10 -10.35
C ILE A 49 10.52 -9.20 -11.84
N ILE A 50 11.14 -10.33 -12.23
CA ILE A 50 11.56 -10.64 -13.62
C ILE A 50 10.53 -11.58 -14.27
N THR A 51 9.24 -11.29 -14.17
CA THR A 51 8.21 -12.01 -14.94
C THR A 51 7.62 -11.10 -16.00
N LEU A 52 7.34 -11.64 -17.19
CA LEU A 52 6.75 -10.88 -18.31
C LEU A 52 5.22 -10.90 -18.27
N ASP A 53 4.62 -11.79 -17.47
CA ASP A 53 3.18 -11.91 -17.29
C ASP A 53 2.69 -10.90 -16.23
N PRO A 54 1.87 -9.89 -16.62
CA PRO A 54 1.35 -8.89 -15.69
C PRO A 54 0.57 -9.47 -14.51
N ILE A 55 -0.10 -10.61 -14.69
CA ILE A 55 -0.87 -11.25 -13.61
C ILE A 55 0.09 -11.82 -12.57
N GLN A 56 1.16 -12.49 -13.00
CA GLN A 56 2.18 -13.00 -12.10
C GLN A 56 2.97 -11.88 -11.42
N GLN A 57 3.24 -10.77 -12.14
CA GLN A 57 3.87 -9.59 -11.53
C GLN A 57 3.04 -9.05 -10.37
N TYR A 58 1.73 -8.89 -10.60
CA TYR A 58 0.78 -8.43 -9.59
C TYR A 58 0.76 -9.38 -8.37
N LEU A 59 0.57 -10.68 -8.61
CA LEU A 59 0.52 -11.67 -7.53
C LEU A 59 1.81 -11.75 -6.70
N GLN A 60 2.98 -11.65 -7.35
CA GLN A 60 4.26 -11.62 -6.63
C GLN A 60 4.38 -10.36 -5.77
N SER A 61 3.90 -9.22 -6.26
CA SER A 61 3.86 -7.99 -5.47
C SER A 61 2.98 -8.14 -4.21
N GLU A 62 1.79 -8.75 -4.33
CA GLU A 62 0.91 -9.02 -3.18
C GLU A 62 1.54 -10.00 -2.18
N GLU A 63 2.23 -11.03 -2.68
CA GLU A 63 2.94 -12.00 -1.84
C GLU A 63 4.07 -11.35 -1.03
N TYR A 64 4.83 -10.44 -1.67
CA TYR A 64 5.87 -9.67 -0.97
C TYR A 64 5.29 -8.75 0.09
N ILE A 65 4.18 -8.07 -0.16
CA ILE A 65 3.53 -7.22 0.85
C ILE A 65 3.08 -8.08 2.04
N THR A 66 2.35 -9.16 1.77
CA THR A 66 1.81 -10.05 2.80
C THR A 66 2.92 -10.66 3.67
N SER A 67 3.97 -11.18 3.02
CA SER A 67 5.15 -11.75 3.72
C SER A 67 5.91 -10.70 4.53
N THR A 68 6.05 -9.48 3.99
CA THR A 68 6.73 -8.38 4.71
C THR A 68 5.95 -7.96 5.94
N LEU A 69 4.62 -7.87 5.84
CA LEU A 69 3.75 -7.54 6.97
C LEU A 69 3.85 -8.59 8.08
N GLU A 70 3.80 -9.87 7.71
CA GLU A 70 3.92 -10.97 8.66
C GLU A 70 5.26 -10.99 9.39
N VAL A 71 6.38 -10.89 8.66
CA VAL A 71 7.71 -11.18 9.22
C VAL A 71 8.39 -9.96 9.82
N LEU A 72 8.28 -8.80 9.16
CA LEU A 72 9.10 -7.63 9.47
C LEU A 72 8.31 -6.54 10.18
N ALA A 73 7.05 -6.34 9.79
CA ALA A 73 6.27 -5.18 10.24
C ALA A 73 5.44 -5.49 11.50
N SER A 74 4.86 -6.69 11.57
CA SER A 74 3.88 -7.13 12.58
C SER A 74 4.30 -6.81 14.01
N LYS A 75 5.52 -7.17 14.39
CA LYS A 75 6.00 -7.06 15.78
C LYS A 75 5.97 -5.63 16.32
N ILE A 76 6.29 -4.63 15.49
CA ILE A 76 6.24 -3.23 15.91
C ILE A 76 4.81 -2.69 15.72
N ILE A 77 4.16 -3.02 14.62
CA ILE A 77 2.83 -2.50 14.29
C ILE A 77 1.79 -2.89 15.36
N SER A 78 1.73 -4.16 15.75
CA SER A 78 0.74 -4.63 16.73
C SER A 78 0.88 -3.93 18.09
N GLU A 79 2.12 -3.59 18.46
CA GLU A 79 2.45 -2.96 19.74
C GLU A 79 2.05 -1.49 19.80
N VAL A 80 2.38 -0.69 18.77
CA VAL A 80 2.29 0.78 18.86
C VAL A 80 1.25 1.43 17.95
N VAL A 81 0.77 0.73 16.92
CA VAL A 81 -0.21 1.31 15.98
C VAL A 81 -1.63 1.13 16.51
N GLU A 82 -2.46 2.14 16.26
CA GLU A 82 -3.86 2.14 16.65
C GLU A 82 -4.68 1.14 15.83
N ASN A 83 -5.70 0.54 16.47
CA ASN A 83 -6.59 -0.43 15.84
C ASN A 83 -7.21 0.08 14.53
N LYS A 84 -7.56 1.37 14.46
CA LYS A 84 -8.17 1.97 13.26
C LYS A 84 -7.25 1.88 12.04
N GLU A 85 -5.98 2.23 12.21
CA GLU A 85 -4.99 2.20 11.12
C GLU A 85 -4.65 0.75 10.72
N VAL A 86 -4.56 -0.15 11.71
CA VAL A 86 -4.41 -1.59 11.46
C VAL A 86 -5.61 -2.15 10.69
N GLN A 87 -6.83 -1.79 11.08
CA GLN A 87 -8.03 -2.28 10.42
C GLN A 87 -8.14 -1.78 8.99
N LYS A 88 -7.78 -0.51 8.70
CA LYS A 88 -7.70 -0.01 7.33
C LYS A 88 -6.74 -0.86 6.47
N LEU A 89 -5.58 -1.22 7.02
CA LEU A 89 -4.62 -2.08 6.35
C LEU A 89 -5.18 -3.48 6.07
N VAL A 90 -5.85 -4.06 7.06
CA VAL A 90 -6.52 -5.37 6.93
C VAL A 90 -7.62 -5.33 5.86
N ASP A 91 -8.46 -4.29 5.85
CA ASP A 91 -9.52 -4.15 4.85
C ASP A 91 -8.94 -4.11 3.43
N ASN A 92 -7.85 -3.37 3.23
CA ASN A 92 -7.16 -3.30 1.94
C ASN A 92 -6.52 -4.64 1.51
N LEU A 93 -6.00 -5.43 2.45
CA LEU A 93 -5.53 -6.79 2.16
C LEU A 93 -6.68 -7.69 1.69
N HIS A 94 -7.84 -7.61 2.34
CA HIS A 94 -9.01 -8.41 1.97
C HIS A 94 -9.64 -7.99 0.65
N ILE A 95 -9.61 -6.69 0.33
CA ILE A 95 -10.03 -6.19 -0.99
C ILE A 95 -9.14 -6.79 -2.09
N ASN A 96 -7.81 -6.79 -1.90
CA ASN A 96 -6.88 -7.40 -2.85
C ASN A 96 -7.03 -8.92 -2.92
N LEU A 97 -7.22 -9.61 -1.79
CA LEU A 97 -7.53 -11.05 -1.77
C LEU A 97 -8.74 -11.41 -2.63
N GLY A 98 -9.81 -10.61 -2.54
CA GLY A 98 -11.00 -10.79 -3.37
C GLY A 98 -10.69 -10.68 -4.87
N GLN A 99 -9.72 -9.86 -5.25
CA GLN A 99 -9.26 -9.72 -6.64
C GLN A 99 -8.30 -10.86 -7.05
N ASP A 100 -7.35 -11.23 -6.20
CA ASP A 100 -6.44 -12.36 -6.43
C ASP A 100 -7.22 -13.64 -6.80
N ILE A 101 -8.26 -13.94 -6.02
CA ILE A 101 -9.10 -15.13 -6.20
C ILE A 101 -9.88 -15.07 -7.52
N LYS A 102 -10.30 -13.89 -7.97
CA LYS A 102 -10.98 -13.73 -9.26
C LYS A 102 -10.03 -13.90 -10.44
N LEU A 103 -8.83 -13.33 -10.33
CA LEU A 103 -7.82 -13.39 -11.39
C LEU A 103 -7.31 -14.82 -11.56
N ILE A 104 -6.99 -15.50 -10.46
CA ILE A 104 -6.50 -16.88 -10.46
C ILE A 104 -7.20 -17.70 -9.35
N PRO A 105 -8.35 -18.32 -9.65
CA PRO A 105 -9.09 -19.13 -8.68
C PRO A 105 -8.29 -20.28 -8.09
N SER A 106 -7.31 -20.82 -8.82
CA SER A 106 -6.50 -21.96 -8.37
C SER A 106 -5.56 -21.65 -7.21
N VAL A 107 -5.30 -20.38 -6.89
CA VAL A 107 -4.47 -19.98 -5.73
C VAL A 107 -5.28 -19.56 -4.50
N ALA A 108 -6.62 -19.69 -4.56
CA ALA A 108 -7.51 -19.10 -3.57
C ALA A 108 -7.25 -19.58 -2.14
N ASP A 109 -7.08 -20.88 -1.92
CA ASP A 109 -6.91 -21.42 -0.56
C ASP A 109 -5.58 -20.99 0.05
N ARG A 110 -4.50 -21.02 -0.74
CA ARG A 110 -3.19 -20.51 -0.33
C ARG A 110 -3.27 -19.02 0.03
N ARG A 111 -3.90 -18.20 -0.82
CA ARG A 111 -4.00 -16.75 -0.61
C ARG A 111 -4.85 -16.37 0.60
N LYS A 112 -5.98 -17.06 0.82
CA LYS A 112 -6.80 -16.88 2.03
C LYS A 112 -5.98 -17.10 3.29
N PHE A 113 -5.17 -18.15 3.30
CA PHE A 113 -4.33 -18.46 4.44
C PHE A 113 -3.20 -17.43 4.62
N ASP A 114 -2.50 -17.04 3.55
CA ASP A 114 -1.42 -16.06 3.62
C ASP A 114 -1.92 -14.71 4.16
N VAL A 115 -3.08 -14.24 3.68
CA VAL A 115 -3.71 -13.00 4.16
C VAL A 115 -4.19 -13.12 5.61
N ALA A 116 -4.82 -14.25 5.97
CA ALA A 116 -5.25 -14.48 7.35
C ALA A 116 -4.07 -14.50 8.33
N ARG A 117 -2.91 -15.03 7.91
CA ARG A 117 -1.68 -15.05 8.71
C ARG A 117 -1.09 -13.65 8.86
N ALA A 118 -1.08 -12.84 7.80
CA ALA A 118 -0.65 -11.45 7.89
C ALA A 118 -1.58 -10.60 8.79
N GLU A 119 -2.91 -10.75 8.66
CA GLU A 119 -3.88 -10.11 9.56
C GLU A 119 -3.63 -10.49 11.02
N ALA A 120 -3.43 -11.79 11.29
CA ALA A 120 -3.15 -12.26 12.63
C ALA A 120 -1.88 -11.65 13.22
N ALA A 121 -0.80 -11.61 12.43
CA ALA A 121 0.46 -11.01 12.86
C ALA A 121 0.29 -9.52 13.17
N LEU A 122 -0.43 -8.77 12.33
CA LEU A 122 -0.75 -7.35 12.56
C LEU A 122 -1.59 -7.12 13.83
N LYS A 123 -2.42 -8.10 14.19
CA LYS A 123 -3.24 -8.10 15.41
C LYS A 123 -2.56 -8.79 16.60
N GLY A 124 -1.26 -9.06 16.50
CA GLY A 124 -0.44 -9.55 17.61
C GLY A 124 -0.53 -11.06 17.85
N PHE A 125 -1.07 -11.84 16.92
CA PHE A 125 -1.08 -13.31 17.01
C PHE A 125 -0.08 -13.93 16.03
N VAL A 126 0.93 -14.62 16.57
CA VAL A 126 1.98 -15.30 15.80
C VAL A 126 2.27 -16.67 16.42
N LEU A 127 1.69 -17.72 15.81
CA LEU A 127 2.01 -19.11 16.12
C LEU A 127 2.78 -19.74 14.95
N PRO A 128 3.82 -20.56 15.18
CA PRO A 128 4.43 -21.38 14.13
C PRO A 128 3.43 -22.40 13.57
N LEU A 129 3.00 -22.19 12.32
CA LEU A 129 1.99 -23.04 11.66
C LEU A 129 2.59 -24.07 10.69
N ASN A 130 3.91 -24.09 10.53
CA ASN A 130 4.62 -25.01 9.63
C ASN A 130 5.87 -25.60 10.31
N PRO A 131 6.27 -26.84 9.95
CA PRO A 131 7.52 -27.43 10.44
C PRO A 131 8.75 -26.61 10.00
N GLY A 132 9.75 -26.51 10.88
CA GLY A 132 10.99 -25.76 10.64
C GLY A 132 10.93 -24.25 10.92
N GLY A 133 9.81 -23.73 11.44
CA GLY A 133 9.73 -22.38 12.01
C GLY A 133 10.43 -22.26 13.37
N PRO A 134 10.25 -21.15 14.12
CA PRO A 134 10.79 -21.00 15.49
C PRO A 134 10.04 -21.88 16.53
N PHE A 135 9.69 -23.09 16.15
CA PHE A 135 8.96 -24.09 16.93
C PHE A 135 9.75 -24.51 18.17
N ASP A 136 11.09 -24.54 18.07
CA ASP A 136 12.01 -24.88 19.17
C ASP A 136 11.93 -23.92 20.36
N LYS A 137 11.28 -22.75 20.18
CA LYS A 137 11.10 -21.73 21.22
C LYS A 137 9.74 -21.83 21.93
N LEU A 138 8.84 -22.70 21.48
CA LEU A 138 7.52 -22.88 22.09
C LEU A 138 7.58 -23.85 23.27
N SER A 139 6.67 -23.64 24.23
CA SER A 139 6.43 -24.62 25.29
C SER A 139 5.46 -25.67 24.76
N PHE A 140 5.80 -26.95 24.84
CA PHE A 140 4.86 -27.99 24.38
C PHE A 140 3.67 -28.22 25.33
N MET A 141 3.65 -27.58 26.50
CA MET A 141 2.52 -27.56 27.45
C MET A 141 1.78 -28.90 27.63
N GLY A 142 2.53 -30.01 27.66
CA GLY A 142 1.99 -31.36 27.87
C GLY A 142 1.60 -32.13 26.59
N ILE A 143 1.91 -31.59 25.41
CA ILE A 143 1.91 -32.32 24.14
C ILE A 143 3.28 -33.00 24.00
N GLU A 144 3.30 -34.32 23.99
CA GLU A 144 4.54 -35.10 24.11
C GLU A 144 5.20 -35.39 22.76
N ASP A 145 4.42 -35.38 21.66
CA ASP A 145 4.89 -35.68 20.32
C ASP A 145 4.69 -34.49 19.36
N ALA A 146 5.74 -34.14 18.62
CA ALA A 146 5.70 -33.15 17.56
C ALA A 146 4.68 -33.51 16.46
N GLN A 147 4.47 -34.80 16.18
CA GLN A 147 3.46 -35.24 15.21
C GLN A 147 2.04 -34.85 15.64
N GLU A 148 1.74 -34.93 16.94
CA GLU A 148 0.45 -34.51 17.48
C GLU A 148 0.20 -33.02 17.21
N ILE A 149 1.23 -32.19 17.36
CA ILE A 149 1.15 -30.74 17.10
C ILE A 149 0.91 -30.45 15.62
N PHE A 150 1.62 -31.15 14.72
CA PHE A 150 1.45 -30.96 13.28
C PHE A 150 0.10 -31.44 12.76
N ALA A 151 -0.49 -32.47 13.38
CA ALA A 151 -1.75 -33.06 12.91
C ALA A 151 -2.98 -32.22 13.27
N ASN A 152 -3.18 -31.92 14.56
CA ASN A 152 -4.48 -31.45 15.05
C ASN A 152 -4.53 -29.96 15.41
N PRO A 153 -3.77 -29.45 16.40
CA PRO A 153 -3.89 -28.07 16.84
C PRO A 153 -3.37 -27.08 15.78
N ILE A 154 -2.29 -27.38 15.05
CA ILE A 154 -1.85 -26.53 13.94
C ILE A 154 -2.91 -26.47 12.84
N ARG A 155 -3.46 -27.61 12.42
CA ARG A 155 -4.52 -27.66 11.40
C ARG A 155 -5.74 -26.84 11.83
N ALA A 156 -6.24 -27.06 13.04
CA ALA A 156 -7.37 -26.32 13.58
C ALA A 156 -7.08 -24.82 13.70
N THR A 157 -5.85 -24.44 14.04
CA THR A 157 -5.46 -23.02 14.08
C THR A 157 -5.44 -22.40 12.70
N LYS A 158 -4.95 -23.10 11.66
CA LYS A 158 -4.99 -22.61 10.27
C LYS A 158 -6.43 -22.38 9.80
N GLU A 159 -7.31 -23.33 10.07
CA GLU A 159 -8.74 -23.22 9.75
C GLU A 159 -9.42 -22.09 10.53
N ALA A 160 -9.10 -21.96 11.83
CA ALA A 160 -9.59 -20.87 12.67
C ALA A 160 -9.16 -19.51 12.14
N LEU A 161 -7.88 -19.34 11.77
CA LEU A 161 -7.35 -18.10 11.19
C LEU A 161 -8.15 -17.68 9.96
N ILE A 162 -8.36 -18.59 9.01
CA ILE A 162 -9.16 -18.31 7.80
C ILE A 162 -10.59 -17.94 8.20
N ALA A 163 -11.18 -18.64 9.19
CA ALA A 163 -12.55 -18.41 9.61
C ALA A 163 -12.78 -17.10 10.37
N VAL A 164 -11.77 -16.57 11.08
CA VAL A 164 -11.88 -15.28 11.80
C VAL A 164 -11.45 -14.08 10.94
N SER A 165 -10.64 -14.32 9.92
CA SER A 165 -10.08 -13.27 9.07
C SER A 165 -11.17 -12.43 8.41
N GLY A 166 -10.96 -11.11 8.37
CA GLY A 166 -11.88 -10.14 7.76
C GLY A 166 -13.09 -9.75 8.61
N LYS A 167 -13.28 -10.30 9.82
CA LYS A 167 -14.46 -10.03 10.68
C LYS A 167 -14.38 -8.74 11.53
N ALA A 168 -13.49 -7.81 11.17
CA ALA A 168 -13.29 -6.54 11.89
C ALA A 168 -13.09 -6.68 13.43
N ILE A 169 -12.44 -7.77 13.86
CA ILE A 169 -12.16 -8.04 15.27
C ILE A 169 -10.97 -7.17 15.74
N PRO A 170 -11.08 -6.40 16.84
CA PRO A 170 -9.98 -5.59 17.39
C PRO A 170 -8.77 -6.43 17.83
N LYS A 171 -7.56 -5.83 17.83
CA LYS A 171 -6.32 -6.56 18.18
C LYS A 171 -6.38 -7.22 19.55
N GLU A 172 -7.00 -6.56 20.54
CA GLU A 172 -7.09 -7.03 21.92
C GLU A 172 -7.96 -8.28 22.07
N GLN A 173 -8.86 -8.52 21.11
CA GLN A 173 -9.81 -9.65 21.13
C GLN A 173 -9.42 -10.74 20.13
N TYR A 174 -8.44 -10.47 19.26
CA TYR A 174 -8.16 -11.32 18.10
C TYR A 174 -7.63 -12.70 18.47
N ALA A 175 -6.66 -12.76 19.38
CA ALA A 175 -6.09 -14.02 19.84
C ALA A 175 -7.13 -14.94 20.49
N GLN A 176 -8.02 -14.36 21.30
CA GLN A 176 -9.11 -15.08 21.94
C GLN A 176 -10.12 -15.60 20.91
N ALA A 177 -10.47 -14.81 19.89
CA ALA A 177 -11.33 -15.26 18.81
C ALA A 177 -10.73 -16.43 18.00
N ILE A 178 -9.41 -16.42 17.74
CA ILE A 178 -8.71 -17.54 17.09
C ILE A 178 -8.78 -18.78 17.98
N LYS A 179 -8.44 -18.64 19.27
CA LYS A 179 -8.44 -19.74 20.23
C LYS A 179 -9.82 -20.39 20.32
N ASP A 180 -10.87 -19.59 20.50
CA ASP A 180 -12.24 -20.10 20.63
C ASP A 180 -12.66 -20.85 19.37
N LYS A 181 -12.35 -20.30 18.19
CA LYS A 181 -12.69 -20.96 16.93
C LYS A 181 -11.89 -22.23 16.69
N ALA A 182 -10.61 -22.25 17.03
CA ALA A 182 -9.76 -23.44 16.91
C ALA A 182 -10.24 -24.56 17.85
N ILE A 183 -10.63 -24.22 19.09
CA ILE A 183 -11.17 -25.19 20.05
C ILE A 183 -12.54 -25.69 19.62
N GLU A 184 -13.40 -24.84 19.04
CA GLU A 184 -14.66 -25.28 18.42
C GLU A 184 -14.42 -26.33 17.33
N ILE A 185 -13.43 -26.13 16.46
CA ILE A 185 -13.05 -27.08 15.41
C ILE A 185 -12.50 -28.39 16.01
N LEU A 186 -11.64 -28.30 17.02
CA LEU A 186 -11.05 -29.47 17.67
C LEU A 186 -12.10 -30.33 18.40
N LYS A 187 -13.14 -29.72 18.95
CA LYS A 187 -14.27 -30.43 19.58
C LYS A 187 -15.09 -31.28 18.62
N GLN A 188 -14.99 -31.04 17.31
CA GLN A 188 -15.70 -31.83 16.30
C GLN A 188 -15.06 -33.21 16.09
N ASP A 189 -13.80 -33.40 16.47
CA ASP A 189 -13.14 -34.71 16.41
C ASP A 189 -13.40 -35.47 17.72
N PRO A 190 -14.15 -36.60 17.69
CA PRO A 190 -14.48 -37.37 18.88
C PRO A 190 -13.26 -38.01 19.56
N LYS A 191 -12.09 -38.04 18.91
CA LYS A 191 -10.84 -38.53 19.50
C LYS A 191 -10.18 -37.54 20.46
N ASN A 192 -10.65 -36.29 20.48
CA ASN A 192 -10.12 -35.26 21.37
C ASN A 192 -10.84 -35.29 22.72
N THR A 193 -10.16 -35.85 23.72
CA THR A 193 -10.63 -35.84 25.12
C THR A 193 -10.54 -34.42 25.71
N SER A 194 -11.27 -34.17 26.80
CA SER A 194 -11.22 -32.87 27.51
C SER A 194 -9.80 -32.48 27.91
N GLU A 195 -8.98 -33.45 28.33
CA GLU A 195 -7.57 -33.22 28.69
C GLU A 195 -6.72 -32.79 27.47
N LYS A 196 -6.93 -33.41 26.30
CA LYS A 196 -6.26 -33.00 25.06
C LYS A 196 -6.67 -31.60 24.63
N LEU A 197 -7.95 -31.28 24.73
CA LEU A 197 -8.47 -29.95 24.39
C LEU A 197 -7.84 -28.86 25.28
N GLU A 198 -7.65 -29.11 26.57
CA GLU A 198 -6.98 -28.16 27.48
C GLU A 198 -5.50 -27.95 27.09
N LYS A 199 -4.79 -29.02 26.71
CA LYS A 199 -3.40 -28.94 26.20
C LYS A 199 -3.34 -28.16 24.88
N TYR A 200 -4.26 -28.41 23.95
CA TYR A 200 -4.33 -27.69 22.68
C TYR A 200 -4.67 -26.22 22.88
N GLU A 201 -5.58 -25.87 23.79
CA GLU A 201 -5.92 -24.49 24.12
C GLU A 201 -4.68 -23.72 24.59
N LYS A 202 -3.95 -24.33 25.53
CA LYS A 202 -2.69 -23.81 26.07
C LYS A 202 -1.61 -23.63 24.98
N PHE A 203 -1.50 -24.56 24.04
CA PHE A 203 -0.60 -24.42 22.90
C PHE A 203 -1.00 -23.28 21.96
N ILE A 204 -2.27 -23.18 21.60
CA ILE A 204 -2.78 -22.19 20.63
C ILE A 204 -2.60 -20.76 21.16
N ILE A 205 -2.94 -20.53 22.43
CA ILE A 205 -2.89 -19.19 23.02
C ILE A 205 -1.46 -18.65 23.22
N GLN A 206 -0.42 -19.51 23.11
CA GLN A 206 0.98 -19.03 23.01
C GLN A 206 1.23 -18.15 21.79
N GLY A 207 0.37 -18.22 20.78
CA GLY A 207 0.42 -17.31 19.64
C GLY A 207 0.13 -15.85 20.03
N ASP A 208 -0.53 -15.58 21.16
CA ASP A 208 -0.82 -14.21 21.59
C ASP A 208 0.47 -13.50 22.07
N GLN A 209 1.02 -12.60 21.24
CA GLN A 209 2.20 -11.83 21.59
C GLN A 209 1.91 -10.64 22.50
N ASN A 210 0.64 -10.31 22.75
CA ASN A 210 0.25 -9.32 23.75
C ASN A 210 0.32 -9.90 25.17
N GLN A 211 0.44 -11.22 25.29
CA GLN A 211 0.59 -11.92 26.55
C GLN A 211 1.94 -12.66 26.58
N LYS A 212 2.48 -12.87 27.78
CA LYS A 212 3.67 -13.71 28.01
C LYS A 212 3.26 -14.86 28.92
N PHE A 213 3.65 -16.08 28.58
CA PHE A 213 3.53 -17.21 29.49
C PHE A 213 4.58 -17.09 30.60
N ASP A 214 4.12 -17.06 31.84
CA ASP A 214 4.93 -17.16 33.03
C ASP A 214 5.03 -18.64 33.43
N LYS A 215 6.27 -19.16 33.44
CA LYS A 215 6.55 -20.56 33.72
C LYS A 215 6.31 -20.92 35.19
N ASP A 216 6.52 -19.97 36.10
CA ASP A 216 6.45 -20.19 37.54
C ASP A 216 4.99 -20.22 37.99
N SER A 217 4.19 -19.26 37.50
CA SER A 217 2.75 -19.21 37.77
C SER A 217 1.92 -20.11 36.85
N LYS A 218 2.51 -20.64 35.76
CA LYS A 218 1.84 -21.40 34.71
C LYS A 218 0.64 -20.66 34.10
N GLN A 219 0.70 -19.33 34.04
CA GLN A 219 -0.37 -18.45 33.56
C GLN A 219 0.14 -17.50 32.48
N PHE A 220 -0.78 -16.93 31.70
CA PHE A 220 -0.48 -15.86 30.76
C PHE A 220 -0.67 -14.51 31.45
N ILE A 221 0.31 -13.62 31.33
CA ILE A 221 0.29 -12.26 31.87
C ILE A 221 0.41 -11.22 30.74
N PRO A 222 -0.24 -10.06 30.83
CA PRO A 222 -0.10 -9.00 29.82
C PRO A 222 1.36 -8.56 29.65
N ARG A 223 1.78 -8.34 28.41
CA ARG A 223 3.13 -7.87 28.11
C ARG A 223 3.17 -6.35 28.31
N VAL A 224 3.88 -5.90 29.34
CA VAL A 224 4.07 -4.47 29.61
C VAL A 224 5.28 -3.98 28.81
N ASN A 225 5.04 -3.19 27.76
CA ASN A 225 6.12 -2.52 27.03
C ASN A 225 6.68 -1.37 27.88
N GLN A 226 7.94 -1.51 28.31
CA GLN A 226 8.67 -0.51 29.12
C GLN A 226 9.19 0.65 28.25
N LEU A 227 8.34 1.25 27.43
CA LEU A 227 8.71 2.43 26.65
C LEU A 227 8.33 3.70 27.43
N SER A 228 9.23 4.67 27.46
CA SER A 228 8.85 6.02 27.89
C SER A 228 7.81 6.62 26.94
N GLN A 229 7.06 7.63 27.39
CA GLN A 229 6.05 8.28 26.55
C GLN A 229 6.66 8.89 25.26
N VAL A 230 7.89 9.40 25.35
CA VAL A 230 8.64 9.97 24.22
C VAL A 230 9.00 8.87 23.21
N GLU A 231 9.54 7.75 23.67
CA GLU A 231 9.89 6.61 22.82
C GLU A 231 8.67 5.98 22.16
N PHE A 232 7.58 5.82 22.90
CA PHE A 232 6.32 5.30 22.36
C PHE A 232 5.80 6.20 21.22
N LYS A 233 5.72 7.51 21.44
CA LYS A 233 5.26 8.46 20.41
C LYS A 233 6.14 8.45 19.17
N ALA A 234 7.47 8.38 19.34
CA ALA A 234 8.40 8.34 18.22
C ALA A 234 8.25 7.05 17.39
N LEU A 235 8.18 5.89 18.06
CA LEU A 235 8.01 4.60 17.41
C LEU A 235 6.63 4.47 16.74
N GLN A 236 5.58 4.93 17.41
CA GLN A 236 4.22 4.98 16.88
C GLN A 236 4.16 5.81 15.60
N LYS A 237 4.74 7.02 15.59
CA LYS A 237 4.77 7.87 14.39
C LYS A 237 5.47 7.17 13.22
N ALA A 238 6.62 6.54 13.45
CA ALA A 238 7.34 5.81 12.42
C ALA A 238 6.52 4.62 11.87
N ALA A 239 5.93 3.82 12.77
CA ALA A 239 5.13 2.66 12.39
C ALA A 239 3.85 3.04 11.64
N THR A 240 3.13 4.07 12.08
CA THR A 240 1.93 4.57 11.39
C THR A 240 2.26 5.09 10.00
N ASN A 241 3.39 5.80 9.83
CA ASN A 241 3.83 6.24 8.51
C ASN A 241 4.11 5.06 7.57
N THR A 242 4.79 4.01 8.05
CA THR A 242 5.03 2.78 7.27
C THR A 242 3.72 2.08 6.92
N VAL A 243 2.76 1.98 7.86
CA VAL A 243 1.43 1.41 7.60
C VAL A 243 0.70 2.18 6.49
N GLN A 244 0.76 3.51 6.51
CA GLN A 244 0.17 4.35 5.46
C GLN A 244 0.83 4.13 4.10
N GLN A 245 2.16 3.99 4.05
CA GLN A 245 2.88 3.70 2.81
C GLN A 245 2.48 2.35 2.21
N ILE A 246 2.38 1.31 3.04
CA ILE A 246 1.94 -0.02 2.60
C ILE A 246 0.49 0.02 2.14
N ASN A 247 -0.38 0.74 2.85
CA ASN A 247 -1.78 0.96 2.44
C ASN A 247 -1.87 1.56 1.03
N ASN A 248 -1.10 2.61 0.75
CA ASN A 248 -1.09 3.24 -0.58
C ASN A 248 -0.65 2.25 -1.67
N ARG A 249 0.28 1.32 -1.36
CA ARG A 249 0.68 0.26 -2.30
C ARG A 249 -0.46 -0.72 -2.57
N LEU A 250 -1.17 -1.16 -1.54
CA LEU A 250 -2.33 -2.04 -1.68
C LEU A 250 -3.48 -1.37 -2.43
N GLU A 251 -3.72 -0.08 -2.20
CA GLU A 251 -4.71 0.71 -2.95
C GLU A 251 -4.35 0.77 -4.44
N LYS A 252 -3.07 1.04 -4.77
CA LYS A 252 -2.58 0.98 -6.15
C LYS A 252 -2.71 -0.40 -6.78
N ASN A 253 -2.43 -1.46 -6.01
CA ASN A 253 -2.55 -2.83 -6.47
C ASN A 253 -4.01 -3.23 -6.76
N ASN A 254 -4.97 -2.69 -6.01
CA ASN A 254 -6.40 -2.83 -6.29
C ASN A 254 -6.78 -2.18 -7.64
N GLU A 255 -6.19 -1.03 -7.99
CA GLU A 255 -6.41 -0.41 -9.30
C GLU A 255 -5.84 -1.27 -10.44
N ILE A 256 -4.62 -1.78 -10.28
CA ILE A 256 -3.96 -2.67 -11.24
C ILE A 256 -4.78 -3.94 -11.45
N SER A 257 -5.25 -4.58 -10.38
CA SER A 257 -6.02 -5.83 -10.48
C SER A 257 -7.36 -5.64 -11.19
N LYS A 258 -8.07 -4.53 -10.95
CA LYS A 258 -9.29 -4.19 -11.71
C LYS A 258 -9.01 -4.01 -13.20
N GLN A 259 -7.89 -3.39 -13.57
CA GLN A 259 -7.47 -3.28 -14.97
C GLN A 259 -7.16 -4.65 -15.58
N LEU A 260 -6.48 -5.53 -14.83
CA LEU A 260 -6.19 -6.90 -15.25
C LEU A 260 -7.47 -7.73 -15.42
N GLU A 261 -8.44 -7.62 -14.50
CA GLU A 261 -9.74 -8.30 -14.58
C GLU A 261 -10.45 -7.92 -15.88
N GLN A 262 -10.54 -6.64 -16.19
CA GLN A 262 -11.13 -6.15 -17.45
C GLN A 262 -10.36 -6.68 -18.68
N THR A 263 -9.03 -6.66 -18.63
CA THR A 263 -8.18 -7.17 -19.72
C THR A 263 -8.39 -8.68 -19.96
N ILE A 264 -8.56 -9.47 -18.90
CA ILE A 264 -8.84 -10.90 -18.99
C ILE A 264 -10.23 -11.14 -19.58
N ILE A 265 -11.25 -10.41 -19.13
CA ILE A 265 -12.62 -10.50 -19.66
C ILE A 265 -12.62 -10.21 -21.17
N LEU A 266 -11.94 -9.13 -21.58
CA LEU A 266 -11.77 -8.78 -22.98
C LEU A 266 -11.15 -9.94 -23.77
N THR A 267 -10.02 -10.45 -23.29
CA THR A 267 -9.28 -11.46 -24.05
C THR A 267 -10.05 -12.79 -24.14
N LYS A 268 -10.76 -13.18 -23.07
CA LYS A 268 -11.67 -14.34 -23.08
C LYS A 268 -12.82 -14.15 -24.08
N SER A 269 -13.44 -12.98 -24.09
CA SER A 269 -14.55 -12.66 -25.02
C SER A 269 -14.13 -12.71 -26.50
N SER A 270 -12.85 -12.47 -26.78
CA SER A 270 -12.28 -12.53 -28.13
C SER A 270 -11.91 -13.95 -28.61
N GLY A 271 -11.94 -14.97 -27.74
CA GLY A 271 -11.64 -16.36 -28.11
C GLY A 271 -10.17 -16.66 -28.43
N ILE A 272 -9.24 -15.81 -27.98
CA ILE A 272 -7.80 -15.93 -28.26
C ILE A 272 -7.19 -17.05 -27.39
N LYS A 273 -6.56 -18.05 -28.02
CA LYS A 273 -6.01 -19.23 -27.32
C LYS A 273 -4.72 -18.97 -26.54
N ASN A 274 -3.92 -17.98 -26.94
CA ASN A 274 -2.67 -17.59 -26.27
C ASN A 274 -2.72 -16.09 -25.88
N PRO A 275 -3.44 -15.74 -24.79
CA PRO A 275 -3.79 -14.37 -24.50
C PRO A 275 -2.62 -13.54 -23.95
N GLU A 276 -1.55 -14.15 -23.44
CA GLU A 276 -0.48 -13.50 -22.68
C GLU A 276 0.12 -12.27 -23.37
N VAL A 277 0.45 -12.38 -24.66
CA VAL A 277 1.03 -11.27 -25.45
C VAL A 277 0.04 -10.11 -25.58
N ILE A 278 -1.25 -10.41 -25.72
CA ILE A 278 -2.32 -9.43 -25.87
C ILE A 278 -2.67 -8.80 -24.52
N ILE A 279 -2.75 -9.59 -23.45
CA ILE A 279 -2.92 -9.12 -22.07
C ILE A 279 -1.81 -8.12 -21.72
N LYS A 280 -0.55 -8.47 -22.00
CA LYS A 280 0.60 -7.60 -21.75
C LYS A 280 0.54 -6.26 -22.50
N LYS A 281 -0.02 -6.25 -23.71
CA LYS A 281 -0.19 -5.00 -24.46
C LYS A 281 -1.38 -4.19 -23.94
N LEU A 282 -2.51 -4.85 -23.67
CA LEU A 282 -3.73 -4.21 -23.17
C LEU A 282 -3.56 -3.62 -21.76
N SER A 283 -2.73 -4.24 -20.91
CA SER A 283 -2.43 -3.73 -19.57
C SER A 283 -1.70 -2.38 -19.56
N LYS A 284 -1.32 -1.84 -20.73
CA LYS A 284 -0.75 -0.49 -20.87
C LYS A 284 -1.82 0.60 -21.02
N LEU A 285 -3.07 0.23 -21.25
CA LEU A 285 -4.17 1.16 -21.42
C LEU A 285 -4.63 1.69 -20.06
N HIS A 286 -5.06 2.95 -20.01
CA HIS A 286 -5.63 3.54 -18.82
C HIS A 286 -6.96 2.84 -18.47
N SER A 287 -7.22 2.59 -17.18
CA SER A 287 -8.43 1.88 -16.71
C SER A 287 -9.72 2.45 -17.28
N THR A 288 -9.91 3.77 -17.20
CA THR A 288 -11.14 4.41 -17.69
C THR A 288 -11.31 4.23 -19.20
N TYR A 289 -10.22 4.40 -19.96
CA TYR A 289 -10.25 4.21 -21.41
C TYR A 289 -10.58 2.77 -21.78
N LEU A 290 -9.98 1.81 -21.07
CA LEU A 290 -10.25 0.38 -21.24
C LEU A 290 -11.73 0.07 -20.96
N ALA A 291 -12.29 0.60 -19.88
CA ALA A 291 -13.70 0.42 -19.52
C ALA A 291 -14.65 0.97 -20.60
N GLU A 292 -14.41 2.21 -21.06
CA GLU A 292 -15.23 2.90 -22.07
C GLU A 292 -15.17 2.22 -23.45
N ASN A 293 -14.03 1.63 -23.82
CA ASN A 293 -13.80 1.09 -25.17
C ASN A 293 -13.78 -0.44 -25.24
N SER A 294 -14.02 -1.10 -24.11
CA SER A 294 -13.97 -2.55 -23.92
C SER A 294 -14.67 -3.33 -25.05
N THR A 295 -15.96 -3.07 -25.28
CA THR A 295 -16.75 -3.77 -26.31
C THR A 295 -16.20 -3.61 -27.72
N LYS A 296 -15.69 -2.41 -28.06
CA LYS A 296 -15.11 -2.14 -29.39
C LYS A 296 -13.82 -2.92 -29.59
N ILE A 297 -12.93 -2.87 -28.59
CA ILE A 297 -11.66 -3.61 -28.59
C ILE A 297 -11.94 -5.12 -28.70
N ALA A 298 -12.84 -5.65 -27.88
CA ALA A 298 -13.21 -7.07 -27.89
C ALA A 298 -13.72 -7.53 -29.26
N THR A 299 -14.56 -6.71 -29.91
CA THR A 299 -15.15 -7.02 -31.22
C THR A 299 -14.10 -7.02 -32.33
N GLU A 300 -13.21 -6.01 -32.37
CA GLU A 300 -12.12 -5.96 -33.35
C GLU A 300 -11.14 -7.14 -33.17
N LEU A 301 -10.78 -7.46 -31.93
CA LEU A 301 -9.91 -8.61 -31.61
C LEU A 301 -10.55 -9.93 -32.01
N LYS A 302 -11.85 -10.12 -31.71
CA LYS A 302 -12.62 -11.32 -32.09
C LYS A 302 -12.64 -11.50 -33.60
N TYR A 303 -12.97 -10.44 -34.34
CA TYR A 303 -13.03 -10.47 -35.80
C TYR A 303 -11.69 -10.87 -36.45
N ILE A 304 -10.57 -10.38 -35.92
CA ILE A 304 -9.24 -10.78 -36.39
C ILE A 304 -8.94 -12.22 -36.03
N ASN A 305 -9.28 -12.65 -34.82
CA ASN A 305 -9.07 -14.02 -34.37
C ASN A 305 -9.86 -15.03 -35.22
N ASP A 306 -11.14 -14.75 -35.50
CA ASP A 306 -12.01 -15.59 -36.33
C ASP A 306 -11.47 -15.72 -37.77
N ARG A 307 -10.93 -14.62 -38.35
CA ARG A 307 -10.31 -14.65 -39.69
C ARG A 307 -8.96 -15.34 -39.73
N GLY A 308 -8.11 -15.09 -38.72
CA GLY A 308 -6.76 -15.64 -38.67
C GLY A 308 -6.70 -17.11 -38.25
N THR A 309 -7.81 -17.67 -37.76
CA THR A 309 -7.95 -19.12 -37.49
C THR A 309 -8.42 -19.94 -38.69
N SER A 310 -8.68 -19.28 -39.83
CA SER A 310 -9.03 -19.96 -41.09
C SER A 310 -7.94 -20.93 -41.56
N LEU A 311 -8.36 -22.00 -42.25
CA LEU A 311 -7.47 -23.02 -42.83
C LEU A 311 -6.35 -22.39 -43.67
N TRP A 312 -6.68 -21.37 -44.46
CA TRP A 312 -5.72 -20.68 -45.32
C TRP A 312 -4.63 -19.94 -44.55
N GLU A 313 -4.95 -19.30 -43.43
CA GLU A 313 -3.96 -18.59 -42.61
C GLU A 313 -3.05 -19.58 -41.84
N LYS A 314 -3.60 -20.73 -41.44
CA LYS A 314 -2.78 -21.85 -40.91
C LYS A 314 -1.81 -22.37 -41.97
N PHE A 315 -2.27 -22.55 -43.21
CA PHE A 315 -1.41 -22.92 -44.33
C PHE A 315 -0.30 -21.90 -44.56
N LYS A 316 -0.61 -20.60 -44.64
CA LYS A 316 0.41 -19.54 -44.77
C LYS A 316 1.47 -19.61 -43.67
N GLN A 317 1.06 -19.79 -42.42
CA GLN A 317 1.99 -19.86 -41.30
C GLN A 317 2.95 -21.06 -41.41
N ILE A 318 2.47 -22.22 -41.88
CA ILE A 318 3.31 -23.41 -42.10
C ILE A 318 4.36 -23.15 -43.18
N PHE A 319 3.99 -22.49 -44.28
CA PHE A 319 4.89 -22.25 -45.41
C PHE A 319 5.85 -21.07 -45.22
N THR A 320 5.47 -20.03 -44.47
CA THR A 320 6.33 -18.86 -44.24
C THR A 320 7.05 -18.88 -42.90
N GLY A 321 6.65 -19.75 -41.98
CA GLY A 321 7.13 -19.78 -40.59
C GLY A 321 6.67 -18.58 -39.74
N LYS A 322 5.88 -17.65 -40.28
CA LYS A 322 5.47 -16.41 -39.58
C LYS A 322 4.08 -16.51 -38.97
N ASN A 323 3.96 -16.12 -37.70
CA ASN A 323 2.67 -16.04 -37.00
C ASN A 323 1.96 -14.70 -37.26
N TYR A 324 1.36 -14.57 -38.45
CA TYR A 324 0.65 -13.36 -38.88
C TYR A 324 -0.61 -13.04 -38.06
N LEU A 325 -1.19 -14.02 -37.36
CA LEU A 325 -2.31 -13.78 -36.46
C LEU A 325 -1.86 -12.95 -35.26
N ALA A 326 -0.76 -13.35 -34.61
CA ALA A 326 -0.20 -12.62 -33.48
C ALA A 326 0.20 -11.19 -33.87
N GLU A 327 0.80 -11.00 -35.05
CA GLU A 327 1.17 -9.66 -35.55
C GLU A 327 -0.06 -8.77 -35.75
N ARG A 328 -1.13 -9.27 -36.37
CA ARG A 328 -2.36 -8.51 -36.63
C ARG A 328 -3.10 -8.15 -35.34
N LEU A 329 -3.21 -9.09 -34.41
CA LEU A 329 -3.77 -8.80 -33.08
C LEU A 329 -2.93 -7.74 -32.36
N GLY A 330 -1.60 -7.84 -32.45
CA GLY A 330 -0.67 -6.85 -31.91
C GLY A 330 -0.90 -5.45 -32.47
N LYS A 331 -1.08 -5.31 -33.80
CA LYS A 331 -1.33 -4.02 -34.46
C LYS A 331 -2.63 -3.35 -34.03
N VAL A 332 -3.69 -4.14 -33.81
CA VAL A 332 -4.96 -3.58 -33.29
C VAL A 332 -4.77 -3.03 -31.90
N VAL A 333 -4.09 -3.75 -31.02
CA VAL A 333 -3.82 -3.22 -29.67
C VAL A 333 -2.95 -1.96 -29.74
N ASP A 334 -1.94 -1.93 -30.62
CA ASP A 334 -1.07 -0.76 -30.78
C ASP A 334 -1.86 0.50 -31.21
N LYS A 335 -2.86 0.35 -32.09
CA LYS A 335 -3.80 1.44 -32.44
C LYS A 335 -4.52 2.00 -31.20
N TYR A 336 -5.00 1.14 -30.32
CA TYR A 336 -5.69 1.57 -29.10
C TYR A 336 -4.74 2.16 -28.05
N ILE A 337 -3.46 1.76 -28.03
CA ILE A 337 -2.44 2.41 -27.19
C ILE A 337 -2.26 3.87 -27.63
N THR A 338 -2.14 4.15 -28.93
CA THR A 338 -2.02 5.52 -29.44
C THR A 338 -3.24 6.37 -29.07
N LEU A 339 -4.45 5.84 -29.25
CA LEU A 339 -5.69 6.56 -28.90
C LEU A 339 -5.84 6.77 -27.38
N ASN A 340 -5.37 5.83 -26.57
CA ASN A 340 -5.34 5.97 -25.12
C ASN A 340 -4.41 7.10 -24.69
N ASP A 341 -3.25 7.26 -25.33
CA ASP A 341 -2.34 8.37 -25.03
C ASP A 341 -3.02 9.72 -25.30
N GLU A 342 -3.72 9.86 -26.44
CA GLU A 342 -4.51 11.06 -26.75
C GLU A 342 -5.62 11.31 -25.72
N TYR A 343 -6.35 10.27 -25.32
CA TYR A 343 -7.40 10.35 -24.29
C TYR A 343 -6.85 10.85 -22.95
N VAL A 344 -5.71 10.29 -22.50
CA VAL A 344 -5.11 10.66 -21.23
C VAL A 344 -4.61 12.11 -21.30
N VAL A 345 -3.97 12.51 -22.40
CA VAL A 345 -3.52 13.89 -22.62
C VAL A 345 -4.69 14.86 -22.54
N LYS A 346 -5.80 14.55 -23.24
CA LYS A 346 -7.00 15.37 -23.18
C LYS A 346 -7.54 15.47 -21.76
N THR A 347 -7.63 14.36 -21.04
CA THR A 347 -8.12 14.32 -19.66
C THR A 347 -7.25 15.15 -18.71
N ILE A 348 -5.92 15.11 -18.88
CA ILE A 348 -4.96 15.92 -18.13
C ILE A 348 -5.17 17.40 -18.43
N ASN A 349 -5.22 17.78 -19.71
CA ASN A 349 -5.42 19.16 -20.12
C ASN A 349 -6.76 19.69 -19.61
N ASP A 350 -7.84 18.93 -19.75
CA ASP A 350 -9.16 19.33 -19.26
C ASP A 350 -9.10 19.58 -17.75
N LYS A 351 -8.52 18.67 -16.95
CA LYS A 351 -8.40 18.86 -15.49
C LYS A 351 -7.53 20.06 -15.09
N ILE A 352 -6.45 20.31 -15.82
CA ILE A 352 -5.52 21.41 -15.51
C ILE A 352 -6.12 22.75 -15.90
N PHE A 353 -6.74 22.84 -17.08
CA PHE A 353 -7.20 24.10 -17.67
C PHE A 353 -8.70 24.40 -17.42
N SER A 354 -9.48 23.48 -16.86
CA SER A 354 -10.89 23.71 -16.49
C SER A 354 -11.09 24.42 -15.13
N ASN A 355 -10.21 25.36 -14.76
CA ASN A 355 -10.24 26.11 -13.48
C ASN A 355 -9.96 25.31 -12.20
N ALA A 356 -9.50 24.05 -12.25
CA ALA A 356 -9.20 23.29 -11.04
C ALA A 356 -7.83 23.65 -10.42
N LEU A 357 -6.87 24.11 -11.23
CA LEU A 357 -5.48 24.37 -10.84
C LEU A 357 -4.99 25.75 -11.34
N THR A 358 -4.19 26.42 -10.53
CA THR A 358 -3.55 27.70 -10.90
C THR A 358 -2.17 27.46 -11.51
N ASN A 359 -1.75 28.34 -12.42
CA ASN A 359 -0.41 28.26 -13.05
C ASN A 359 0.75 28.16 -12.05
N PRO A 360 0.74 28.82 -10.86
CA PRO A 360 1.76 28.62 -9.85
C PRO A 360 1.83 27.19 -9.30
N GLU A 361 0.69 26.57 -8.99
CA GLU A 361 0.63 25.19 -8.47
C GLU A 361 1.16 24.19 -9.52
N ILE A 362 0.84 24.43 -10.79
CA ILE A 362 1.31 23.61 -11.90
C ILE A 362 2.82 23.78 -12.10
N ALA A 363 3.33 25.01 -12.03
CA ALA A 363 4.74 25.31 -12.18
C ALA A 363 5.61 24.63 -11.11
N GLU A 364 5.15 24.54 -9.87
CA GLU A 364 5.84 23.82 -8.80
C GLU A 364 5.92 22.31 -9.07
N CYS A 365 4.81 21.72 -9.54
CA CYS A 365 4.76 20.30 -9.87
C CYS A 365 5.63 19.97 -11.09
N LEU A 366 5.58 20.79 -12.14
CA LEU A 366 6.45 20.65 -13.32
C LEU A 366 7.92 20.82 -12.96
N THR A 367 8.25 21.78 -12.09
CA THR A 367 9.60 21.98 -11.55
C THR A 367 10.10 20.71 -10.86
N LYS A 368 9.29 20.11 -10.00
CA LYS A 368 9.64 18.87 -9.29
C LYS A 368 9.81 17.70 -10.26
N PHE A 369 8.87 17.53 -11.18
CA PHE A 369 8.91 16.45 -12.18
C PHE A 369 10.14 16.54 -13.10
N LEU A 370 10.43 17.74 -13.61
CA LEU A 370 11.55 17.97 -14.51
C LEU A 370 12.90 17.75 -13.81
N ASN A 371 13.04 18.16 -12.54
CA ASN A 371 14.25 17.87 -11.77
C ASN A 371 14.43 16.38 -11.48
N GLN A 372 13.35 15.63 -11.23
CA GLN A 372 13.41 14.18 -11.06
C GLN A 372 13.75 13.42 -12.35
N ASN A 373 13.50 14.01 -13.52
CA ASN A 373 13.68 13.38 -14.82
C ASN A 373 14.62 14.19 -15.74
N LYS A 374 15.56 14.92 -15.12
CA LYS A 374 16.38 15.95 -15.75
C LYS A 374 17.10 15.48 -17.02
N GLU A 375 17.77 14.32 -16.97
CA GLU A 375 18.52 13.78 -18.12
C GLU A 375 17.64 13.53 -19.36
N LYS A 376 16.43 13.02 -19.16
CA LYS A 376 15.47 12.75 -20.24
C LYS A 376 14.74 14.00 -20.72
N ALA A 377 14.55 14.98 -19.83
CA ALA A 377 13.93 16.25 -20.16
C ALA A 377 14.85 17.13 -21.03
N ILE A 378 16.15 17.20 -20.69
CA ILE A 378 17.16 17.99 -21.44
C ILE A 378 17.33 17.48 -22.88
N THR A 379 17.24 16.17 -23.06
CA THR A 379 17.49 15.53 -24.35
C THR A 379 16.25 15.48 -25.25
N ASN A 380 15.09 15.92 -24.74
CA ASN A 380 13.86 15.94 -25.53
C ASN A 380 13.80 17.22 -26.41
N PRO A 381 13.70 17.07 -27.75
CA PRO A 381 13.72 18.19 -28.68
C PRO A 381 12.56 19.19 -28.47
N GLU A 382 11.42 18.73 -27.96
CA GLU A 382 10.24 19.57 -27.68
C GLU A 382 10.48 20.53 -26.49
N PHE A 383 11.40 20.20 -25.58
CA PHE A 383 11.64 20.97 -24.35
C PHE A 383 12.97 21.71 -24.31
N LYS A 384 13.87 21.40 -25.24
CA LYS A 384 15.22 21.98 -25.32
C LYS A 384 15.23 23.51 -25.34
N ASN A 385 14.20 24.14 -25.93
CA ASN A 385 14.09 25.60 -26.04
C ASN A 385 13.18 26.23 -24.95
N LEU A 386 12.47 25.40 -24.18
CA LEU A 386 11.55 25.83 -23.12
C LEU A 386 12.21 25.86 -21.74
N ILE A 387 13.35 25.17 -21.59
CA ILE A 387 14.12 25.11 -20.36
C ILE A 387 15.51 25.72 -20.62
N PRO A 388 15.87 26.86 -19.97
CA PRO A 388 17.14 27.55 -20.24
C PRO A 388 18.38 26.69 -20.03
N ASP A 389 19.48 27.09 -20.67
CA ASP A 389 20.75 26.36 -20.80
C ASP A 389 21.25 25.70 -19.51
N MET A 390 21.57 24.41 -19.60
CA MET A 390 21.58 23.44 -18.50
C MET A 390 23.00 22.95 -18.15
N SER A 391 23.90 23.86 -17.77
CA SER A 391 25.27 23.47 -17.40
C SER A 391 25.51 23.27 -15.89
N SER A 392 24.60 23.62 -14.97
CA SER A 392 24.77 23.27 -13.54
C SER A 392 23.59 23.46 -12.57
N GLY A 393 22.45 24.06 -12.96
CA GLY A 393 21.38 24.44 -12.02
C GLY A 393 20.15 23.50 -11.95
N PRO A 394 19.32 23.58 -10.89
CA PRO A 394 17.99 22.98 -10.88
C PRO A 394 17.08 23.68 -11.90
N ILE A 395 16.19 22.91 -12.52
CA ILE A 395 15.16 23.44 -13.43
C ILE A 395 14.12 24.18 -12.58
N VAL A 396 13.74 25.39 -12.98
CA VAL A 396 12.66 26.14 -12.34
C VAL A 396 11.69 26.57 -13.42
N VAL A 397 10.47 26.06 -13.36
CA VAL A 397 9.36 26.45 -14.24
C VAL A 397 8.66 27.65 -13.61
N GLN A 398 8.51 28.73 -14.38
CA GLN A 398 7.74 29.89 -13.96
C GLN A 398 6.25 29.71 -14.29
N PRO A 399 5.32 30.28 -13.51
CA PRO A 399 3.88 30.19 -13.77
C PRO A 399 3.48 30.62 -15.19
N GLN A 400 4.17 31.61 -15.76
CA GLN A 400 3.90 32.11 -17.11
C GLN A 400 4.37 31.15 -18.21
N GLN A 401 5.27 30.22 -17.89
CA GLN A 401 5.81 29.24 -18.82
C GLN A 401 4.95 27.97 -18.91
N VAL A 402 4.04 27.75 -17.96
CA VAL A 402 3.21 26.53 -17.87
C VAL A 402 2.49 26.24 -19.18
N ASN A 403 1.89 27.26 -19.80
CA ASN A 403 1.11 27.11 -21.02
C ASN A 403 1.97 26.80 -22.26
N ASN A 404 3.29 26.99 -22.16
CA ASN A 404 4.21 26.71 -23.25
C ASN A 404 4.69 25.25 -23.24
N PHE A 405 4.44 24.50 -22.16
CA PHE A 405 4.83 23.10 -22.08
C PHE A 405 3.81 22.19 -22.74
N ASN A 406 4.27 21.35 -23.66
CA ASN A 406 3.50 20.23 -24.14
C ASN A 406 3.46 19.12 -23.06
N LEU A 407 2.39 19.12 -22.26
CA LEU A 407 2.23 18.18 -21.15
C LEU A 407 2.21 16.71 -21.59
N ALA A 408 1.78 16.43 -22.83
CA ALA A 408 1.80 15.09 -23.40
C ALA A 408 3.23 14.56 -23.55
N GLU A 409 4.11 15.40 -24.08
CA GLU A 409 5.52 15.07 -24.28
C GLU A 409 6.26 14.96 -22.93
N LEU A 410 5.82 15.71 -21.91
CA LEU A 410 6.37 15.60 -20.56
C LEU A 410 5.95 14.29 -19.91
N ARG A 411 4.69 13.90 -20.04
CA ARG A 411 4.18 12.63 -19.50
C ARG A 411 4.91 11.43 -20.09
N LYS A 412 5.25 11.46 -21.39
CA LYS A 412 5.99 10.37 -22.06
C LYS A 412 7.37 10.09 -21.43
N ILE A 413 8.01 11.10 -20.83
CA ILE A 413 9.32 10.93 -20.17
C ILE A 413 9.22 9.93 -19.01
N ASN A 414 8.17 10.04 -18.20
CA ASN A 414 7.89 9.15 -17.07
C ASN A 414 6.42 9.28 -16.63
N PRO A 415 5.51 8.45 -17.17
CA PRO A 415 4.07 8.62 -16.95
C PRO A 415 3.66 8.54 -15.48
N ILE A 416 4.26 7.61 -14.73
CA ILE A 416 3.93 7.37 -13.32
C ILE A 416 4.39 8.56 -12.46
N ALA A 417 5.62 9.04 -12.67
CA ALA A 417 6.11 10.20 -11.91
C ALA A 417 5.36 11.47 -12.30
N PHE A 418 5.02 11.65 -13.57
CA PHE A 418 4.26 12.80 -14.05
C PHE A 418 2.88 12.85 -13.39
N ASP A 419 2.13 11.74 -13.47
CA ASP A 419 0.78 11.65 -12.91
C ASP A 419 0.81 11.87 -11.38
N LYS A 420 1.76 11.27 -10.68
CA LYS A 420 1.94 11.48 -9.23
C LYS A 420 2.23 12.94 -8.88
N THR A 421 3.17 13.56 -9.59
CA THR A 421 3.60 14.93 -9.27
C THR A 421 2.48 15.93 -9.58
N MET A 422 1.77 15.73 -10.69
CA MET A 422 0.70 16.62 -11.14
C MET A 422 -0.60 16.45 -10.35
N PHE A 423 -0.92 15.24 -9.89
CA PHE A 423 -2.21 14.95 -9.26
C PHE A 423 -2.13 14.69 -7.75
N GLU A 424 -1.12 14.00 -7.24
CA GLU A 424 -1.04 13.65 -5.81
C GLU A 424 -0.30 14.69 -4.98
N ASP A 425 0.89 15.10 -5.43
CA ASP A 425 1.71 16.06 -4.69
C ASP A 425 1.07 17.46 -4.67
N LEU A 426 0.33 17.80 -5.71
CA LEU A 426 -0.42 19.05 -5.82
C LEU A 426 -1.60 19.10 -4.81
N ILE A 427 -2.33 17.99 -4.63
CA ILE A 427 -3.38 17.90 -3.60
C ILE A 427 -2.79 18.12 -2.20
N LYS A 428 -1.58 17.60 -1.95
CA LYS A 428 -0.86 17.81 -0.68
C LYS A 428 -0.41 19.25 -0.49
N LEU A 429 0.07 19.92 -1.55
CA LEU A 429 0.44 21.33 -1.53
C LEU A 429 -0.74 22.24 -1.15
N ARG A 430 -1.94 21.99 -1.70
CA ARG A 430 -3.15 22.69 -1.27
C ARG A 430 -3.48 22.46 0.19
N SER A 431 -3.37 21.22 0.66
CA SER A 431 -3.66 20.85 2.04
C SER A 431 -2.68 21.51 3.03
N ALA A 432 -1.45 21.81 2.60
CA ALA A 432 -0.43 22.47 3.40
C ALA A 432 -0.55 24.01 3.41
N ASN A 433 -1.13 24.62 2.36
CA ASN A 433 -1.30 26.07 2.23
C ASN A 433 -2.61 26.60 2.85
N ILE A 434 -3.41 25.75 3.50
CA ILE A 434 -4.53 26.21 4.34
C ILE A 434 -3.94 26.70 5.66
N THR A 435 -3.65 28.01 5.76
CA THR A 435 -3.43 28.65 7.05
C THR A 435 -4.70 28.53 7.89
N PRO A 436 -4.62 28.18 9.20
CA PRO A 436 -5.75 28.37 10.10
C PRO A 436 -6.05 29.87 10.08
N THR A 437 -7.29 30.23 9.77
CA THR A 437 -7.76 31.60 9.80
C THR A 437 -7.40 32.19 11.16
N GLN A 438 -6.51 33.18 11.19
CA GLN A 438 -6.33 33.99 12.39
C GLN A 438 -7.68 34.64 12.69
N ASN A 439 -8.31 34.21 13.78
CA ASN A 439 -9.43 34.91 14.37
C ASN A 439 -8.98 36.35 14.65
N ASP A 440 -9.50 37.29 13.88
CA ASP A 440 -9.37 38.73 14.14
C ASP A 440 -10.17 39.07 15.42
N PRO A 441 -9.54 39.48 16.53
CA PRO A 441 -10.24 39.70 17.79
C PRO A 441 -11.10 40.98 17.82
N ASN A 442 -11.14 41.78 16.75
CA ASN A 442 -11.74 43.12 16.78
C ASN A 442 -13.15 43.26 16.17
N ALA A 443 -13.84 42.16 15.87
CA ALA A 443 -15.26 42.22 15.49
C ALA A 443 -16.23 42.05 16.69
N LEU A 444 -15.88 42.63 17.85
CA LEU A 444 -16.76 42.76 19.02
C LEU A 444 -17.00 44.24 19.28
N THR A 445 -17.91 44.87 18.53
CA THR A 445 -18.79 45.97 19.00
C THR A 445 -19.59 46.56 17.83
N LYS A 446 -20.84 46.11 17.68
CA LYS A 446 -22.01 46.98 17.43
C LYS A 446 -23.23 46.08 17.27
N ASN A 447 -23.87 45.82 18.40
CA ASN A 447 -25.33 45.70 18.50
C ASN A 447 -25.70 45.43 19.96
N ARG A 448 -25.72 46.50 20.76
CA ARG A 448 -26.51 46.57 21.99
C ARG A 448 -27.01 48.00 22.19
N GLY A 449 -28.30 48.17 21.91
CA GLY A 449 -29.19 49.10 22.60
C GLY A 449 -29.30 50.51 22.02
N VAL A 450 -30.33 50.74 21.19
CA VAL A 450 -31.23 51.88 21.42
C VAL A 450 -32.67 51.39 21.27
N VAL A 451 -33.33 51.33 22.43
CA VAL A 451 -34.78 51.23 22.59
C VAL A 451 -35.35 52.65 22.57
N ARG A 452 -36.34 52.86 21.69
CA ARG A 452 -37.51 53.78 21.73
C ARG A 452 -37.40 55.32 21.83
N SER A 453 -38.37 55.89 21.10
CA SER A 453 -39.15 57.16 21.28
C SER A 453 -38.76 58.27 20.28
N LYS A 454 -39.66 58.97 19.57
CA LYS A 454 -41.13 59.17 19.63
C LYS A 454 -41.69 59.39 18.20
N GLY A 455 -42.99 59.15 18.03
CA GLY A 455 -43.79 59.46 16.84
C GLY A 455 -45.01 58.58 16.82
#